data_AF-A0A519X6U0-F1
#
_entry.id   AF-A0A519X6U0-F1
#
_cell.length_a   1.000
_cell.length_b   1.000
_cell.length_c   1.000
_cell.angle_alpha   90.00
_cell.angle_beta   90.00
_cell.angle_gamma   90.00
#
_symmetry.space_group_name_H-M   'P 1'
#
loop_
_entity.id
_entity.type
_entity.pdbx_description
1 polymer ?
#
loop_
_entity_poly.entity_id
_entity_poly.type
_entity_poly.pdbx_seq_one_letter_code
_entity_poly.pdbx_strand_id
1 'polypeptide(L)'
;MKIKNILVLSLLLCVFHVYVHAQYQFVPDMTGKQLTDAKYVDLTGTPYFIDQWLNGEVKLADGKIIKPTEIKYDMVEDKLLFKAESKIFEFSPPVLSFTLHAKEGVKTFVKKDQGGSVGGYFQVLNQGKIKLLKKTRKSILEVKGYNSANVNKTVDENKRYYVVANGRDIEVKLTKNYFLESFPEYKSQI
;
A
#
# COMPACT_ATOMS: atom_id res chain seq x y z
N MET A 1 35.03 -8.27 -50.27
CA MET A 1 34.67 -7.25 -49.26
C MET A 1 34.23 -8.01 -48.00
N LYS A 2 34.72 -7.59 -46.83
CA LYS A 2 35.21 -8.49 -45.76
C LYS A 2 34.10 -9.04 -44.83
N ILE A 3 34.14 -10.35 -44.54
CA ILE A 3 33.36 -11.05 -43.48
C ILE A 3 33.50 -10.34 -42.12
N LYS A 4 34.65 -9.69 -41.90
CA LYS A 4 34.93 -8.82 -40.74
C LYS A 4 33.95 -7.65 -40.59
N ASN A 5 33.32 -7.19 -41.67
CA ASN A 5 32.38 -6.07 -41.64
C ASN A 5 30.95 -6.54 -41.29
N ILE A 6 30.62 -7.81 -41.54
CA ILE A 6 29.31 -8.40 -41.20
C ILE A 6 29.21 -8.69 -39.70
N LEU A 7 30.30 -9.14 -39.08
CA LEU A 7 30.38 -9.39 -37.63
C LEU A 7 30.32 -8.10 -36.78
N VAL A 8 30.84 -6.99 -37.30
CA VAL A 8 30.74 -5.68 -36.63
C VAL A 8 29.31 -5.13 -36.71
N LEU A 9 28.59 -5.43 -37.80
CA LEU A 9 27.20 -5.00 -37.98
C LEU A 9 26.23 -5.77 -37.06
N SER A 10 26.47 -7.06 -36.80
CA SER A 10 25.64 -7.84 -35.86
C SER A 10 25.87 -7.45 -34.40
N LEU A 11 27.08 -7.01 -34.04
CA LEU A 11 27.39 -6.57 -32.67
C LEU A 11 26.74 -5.21 -32.33
N LEU A 12 26.56 -4.34 -33.32
CA LEU A 12 25.92 -3.03 -33.16
C LEU A 12 24.39 -3.11 -32.94
N LEU A 13 23.73 -4.15 -33.46
CA LEU A 13 22.28 -4.37 -33.28
C LEU A 13 21.91 -4.90 -31.89
N CYS A 14 22.85 -5.53 -31.17
CA CYS A 14 22.61 -6.01 -29.81
C CYS A 14 22.66 -4.92 -28.73
N VAL A 15 23.35 -3.79 -29.00
CA VAL A 15 23.53 -2.71 -28.00
C VAL A 15 22.29 -1.81 -27.90
N PHE A 16 21.36 -1.85 -28.87
CA PHE A 16 20.13 -1.06 -28.85
C PHE A 16 18.95 -1.69 -28.10
N HIS A 17 19.03 -2.96 -27.70
CA HIS A 17 17.90 -3.65 -27.04
C HIS A 17 17.79 -3.41 -25.52
N VAL A 18 18.72 -2.66 -24.91
CA VAL A 18 18.73 -2.48 -23.44
C VAL A 18 17.98 -1.22 -22.99
N TYR A 19 17.44 -0.42 -23.90
CA TYR A 19 16.53 0.68 -23.55
C TYR A 19 15.09 0.18 -23.46
N VAL A 20 14.83 -0.73 -22.52
CA VAL A 20 13.46 -1.00 -22.05
C VAL A 20 13.01 0.22 -21.24
N HIS A 21 12.55 1.25 -21.93
CA HIS A 21 11.69 2.23 -21.30
C HIS A 21 10.38 1.52 -21.00
N ALA A 22 10.09 1.33 -19.71
CA ALA A 22 8.78 0.90 -19.25
C ALA A 22 7.75 1.89 -19.81
N GLN A 23 7.08 1.50 -20.91
CA GLN A 23 6.11 2.36 -21.57
C GLN A 23 4.96 2.61 -20.60
N TYR A 24 4.71 3.89 -20.33
CA TYR A 24 3.56 4.35 -19.57
C TYR A 24 2.30 3.96 -20.34
N GLN A 25 1.64 2.89 -19.91
CA GLN A 25 0.33 2.54 -20.43
C GLN A 25 -0.70 3.41 -19.69
N PHE A 26 -1.10 4.51 -20.33
CA PHE A 26 -2.33 5.20 -19.94
C PHE A 26 -3.48 4.21 -20.15
N VAL A 27 -4.02 3.69 -19.06
CA VAL A 27 -5.19 2.81 -19.08
C VAL A 27 -6.41 3.71 -19.01
N PRO A 28 -7.17 3.90 -20.10
CA PRO A 28 -8.26 4.88 -20.14
C PRO A 28 -9.45 4.47 -19.26
N ASP A 29 -9.58 3.19 -18.95
CA ASP A 29 -10.70 2.66 -18.17
C ASP A 29 -10.24 2.23 -16.78
N MET A 30 -10.07 3.21 -15.90
CA MET A 30 -10.11 2.97 -14.46
C MET A 30 -11.58 2.92 -14.06
N THR A 31 -12.20 1.75 -14.19
CA THR A 31 -13.55 1.51 -13.67
C THR A 31 -13.53 1.66 -12.16
N GLY A 32 -14.29 2.62 -11.65
CA GLY A 32 -14.31 2.91 -10.22
C GLY A 32 -15.67 3.39 -9.77
N LYS A 33 -15.98 3.15 -8.49
CA LYS A 33 -17.18 3.72 -7.88
C LYS A 33 -16.86 5.15 -7.47
N GLN A 34 -17.52 6.12 -8.10
CA GLN A 34 -17.38 7.53 -7.72
C GLN A 34 -17.83 7.71 -6.26
N LEU A 35 -17.04 8.45 -5.48
CA LEU A 35 -17.43 8.89 -4.15
C LEU A 35 -18.07 10.29 -4.24
N THR A 36 -19.15 10.49 -3.48
CA THR A 36 -19.74 11.82 -3.26
C THR A 36 -18.92 12.60 -2.22
N ASP A 37 -19.23 13.88 -2.05
CA ASP A 37 -18.46 14.92 -1.32
C ASP A 37 -17.82 14.54 0.04
N ALA A 38 -16.97 15.45 0.54
CA ALA A 38 -16.09 15.29 1.69
C ALA A 38 -16.72 14.56 2.90
N LYS A 39 -16.37 13.29 3.05
CA LYS A 39 -16.80 12.41 4.16
C LYS A 39 -16.23 12.84 5.52
N TYR A 40 -15.09 13.50 5.50
CA TYR A 40 -14.32 13.89 6.68
C TYR A 40 -14.30 15.40 6.80
N VAL A 41 -15.11 15.93 7.71
CA VAL A 41 -15.25 17.36 8.01
C VAL A 41 -14.99 17.57 9.50
N ASP A 42 -14.30 18.67 9.85
CA ASP A 42 -13.98 19.08 11.22
C ASP A 42 -13.31 17.97 12.07
N LEU A 43 -12.34 17.28 11.47
CA LEU A 43 -11.56 16.23 12.12
C LEU A 43 -10.19 16.73 12.56
N THR A 44 -9.86 16.47 13.82
CA THR A 44 -8.51 16.62 14.36
C THR A 44 -7.69 15.37 14.01
N GLY A 45 -6.61 15.53 13.25
CA GLY A 45 -5.80 14.44 12.71
C GLY A 45 -6.14 14.11 11.26
N THR A 46 -5.63 12.99 10.75
CA THR A 46 -5.89 12.57 9.35
C THR A 46 -6.40 11.13 9.27
N PRO A 47 -7.49 10.86 8.53
CA PRO A 47 -7.99 9.50 8.30
C PRO A 47 -7.12 8.72 7.31
N TYR A 48 -6.24 9.40 6.57
CA TYR A 48 -5.41 8.82 5.53
C TYR A 48 -4.07 8.33 6.08
N PHE A 49 -3.43 7.42 5.37
CA PHE A 49 -2.05 7.00 5.69
C PHE A 49 -1.07 8.18 5.66
N ILE A 50 -1.12 8.95 4.57
CA ILE A 50 -0.43 10.21 4.37
C ILE A 50 -1.46 11.15 3.75
N ASP A 51 -1.56 12.39 4.24
CA ASP A 51 -2.52 13.36 3.71
C ASP A 51 -2.02 14.05 2.43
N GLN A 52 -1.64 13.24 1.45
CA GLN A 52 -1.17 13.67 0.15
C GLN A 52 -1.65 12.66 -0.91
N TRP A 53 -1.93 13.14 -2.11
CA TRP A 53 -2.08 12.27 -3.26
C TRP A 53 -0.70 11.85 -3.74
N LEU A 54 -0.48 10.55 -3.86
CA LEU A 54 0.81 9.97 -4.22
C LEU A 54 0.64 9.17 -5.50
N ASN A 55 1.70 9.03 -6.28
CA ASN A 55 1.76 8.03 -7.33
C ASN A 55 2.11 6.66 -6.74
N GLY A 56 1.85 5.61 -7.51
CA GLY A 56 2.21 4.26 -7.12
C GLY A 56 1.80 3.22 -8.14
N GLU A 57 1.83 1.97 -7.71
CA GLU A 57 1.38 0.81 -8.48
C GLU A 57 0.24 0.11 -7.74
N VAL A 58 -0.76 -0.34 -8.46
CA VAL A 58 -1.96 -0.99 -7.92
C VAL A 58 -2.20 -2.28 -8.68
N LYS A 59 -2.27 -3.39 -7.96
CA LYS A 59 -2.64 -4.71 -8.50
C LYS A 59 -4.08 -5.02 -8.10
N LEU A 60 -4.93 -5.24 -9.09
CA LEU A 60 -6.34 -5.56 -8.92
C LEU A 60 -6.58 -7.07 -8.85
N ALA A 61 -7.78 -7.46 -8.39
CA ALA A 61 -8.18 -8.86 -8.22
C ALA A 61 -8.26 -9.65 -9.54
N ASP A 62 -8.48 -8.96 -10.65
CA ASP A 62 -8.44 -9.53 -12.00
C ASP A 62 -7.01 -9.73 -12.53
N GLY A 63 -5.99 -9.38 -11.74
CA GLY A 63 -4.57 -9.48 -12.10
C GLY A 63 -4.02 -8.25 -12.81
N LYS A 64 -4.85 -7.26 -13.16
CA LYS A 64 -4.42 -6.02 -13.83
C LYS A 64 -3.52 -5.19 -12.91
N ILE A 65 -2.44 -4.67 -13.47
CA ILE A 65 -1.53 -3.75 -12.80
C ILE A 65 -1.72 -2.36 -13.42
N ILE A 66 -1.94 -1.36 -12.57
CA ILE A 66 -2.16 0.04 -12.95
C ILE A 66 -1.17 0.92 -12.22
N LYS A 67 -0.70 2.00 -12.86
CA LYS A 67 0.26 2.95 -12.28
C LYS A 67 -0.34 4.36 -12.16
N PRO A 68 -1.32 4.55 -11.26
CA PRO A 68 -1.98 5.84 -11.10
C PRO A 68 -1.02 6.90 -10.52
N THR A 69 -1.24 8.16 -10.91
CA THR A 69 -0.46 9.31 -10.45
C THR A 69 -1.02 9.96 -9.19
N GLU A 70 -2.31 9.79 -8.94
CA GLU A 70 -3.01 10.32 -7.76
C GLU A 70 -3.82 9.21 -7.07
N ILE A 71 -3.19 8.54 -6.09
CA ILE A 71 -3.84 7.63 -5.15
C ILE A 71 -3.67 8.07 -3.70
N LYS A 72 -4.64 7.72 -2.87
CA LYS A 72 -4.64 8.02 -1.43
C LYS A 72 -5.24 6.84 -0.68
N TYR A 73 -4.59 6.42 0.40
CA TYR A 73 -5.05 5.29 1.22
C TYR A 73 -5.80 5.79 2.45
N ASP A 74 -7.10 5.47 2.51
CA ASP A 74 -7.97 5.72 3.64
C ASP A 74 -7.83 4.59 4.67
N MET A 75 -7.31 4.92 5.86
CA MET A 75 -7.06 3.95 6.94
C MET A 75 -8.25 3.82 7.90
N VAL A 76 -9.28 4.65 7.77
CA VAL A 76 -10.53 4.53 8.53
C VAL A 76 -11.44 3.52 7.83
N GLU A 77 -11.62 3.67 6.52
CA GLU A 77 -12.43 2.75 5.71
C GLU A 77 -11.65 1.53 5.21
N ASP A 78 -10.32 1.57 5.31
CA ASP A 78 -9.41 0.57 4.78
C ASP A 78 -9.56 0.39 3.27
N LYS A 79 -9.57 1.52 2.54
CA LYS A 79 -9.79 1.60 1.09
C LYS A 79 -8.72 2.40 0.37
N LEU A 80 -8.31 1.93 -0.80
CA LEU A 80 -7.48 2.71 -1.71
C LEU A 80 -8.38 3.55 -2.64
N LEU A 81 -8.13 4.84 -2.68
CA LEU A 81 -8.82 5.81 -3.50
C LEU A 81 -7.90 6.25 -4.63
N PHE A 82 -8.47 6.56 -5.80
CA PHE A 82 -7.77 7.26 -6.87
C PHE A 82 -8.54 8.50 -7.30
N LYS A 83 -7.82 9.46 -7.85
CA LYS A 83 -8.39 10.68 -8.42
C LYS A 83 -8.26 10.64 -9.94
N ALA A 84 -9.36 10.95 -10.62
CA ALA A 84 -9.43 11.09 -12.07
C ALA A 84 -10.42 12.22 -12.41
N GLU A 85 -10.08 13.09 -13.36
CA GLU A 85 -10.96 14.20 -13.78
C GLU A 85 -11.52 15.04 -12.61
N SER A 86 -10.67 15.31 -11.60
CA SER A 86 -11.04 16.02 -10.36
C SER A 86 -12.06 15.33 -9.45
N LYS A 87 -12.47 14.10 -9.78
CA LYS A 87 -13.35 13.25 -8.97
C LYS A 87 -12.54 12.16 -8.27
N ILE A 88 -13.08 11.68 -7.15
CA ILE A 88 -12.47 10.61 -6.35
C ILE A 88 -13.25 9.32 -6.55
N PHE A 89 -12.54 8.23 -6.71
CA PHE A 89 -13.10 6.92 -7.00
C PHE A 89 -12.47 5.84 -6.10
N GLU A 90 -13.27 4.83 -5.78
CA GLU A 90 -12.80 3.54 -5.27
C GLU A 90 -12.48 2.62 -6.45
N PHE A 91 -11.39 1.86 -6.37
CA PHE A 91 -11.02 0.88 -7.40
C PHE A 91 -12.05 -0.25 -7.53
N SER A 92 -12.37 -0.61 -8.77
CA SER A 92 -13.12 -1.82 -9.11
C SER A 92 -12.51 -2.47 -10.36
N PRO A 93 -12.09 -3.74 -10.35
CA PRO A 93 -12.20 -4.74 -9.26
C PRO A 93 -11.43 -4.40 -7.97
N PRO A 94 -11.64 -5.15 -6.86
CA PRO A 94 -10.95 -4.89 -5.59
C PRO A 94 -9.42 -4.93 -5.72
N VAL A 95 -8.74 -4.08 -4.96
CA VAL A 95 -7.26 -4.05 -4.92
C VAL A 95 -6.71 -5.22 -4.09
N LEU A 96 -5.73 -5.95 -4.62
CA LEU A 96 -4.99 -6.99 -3.92
C LEU A 96 -3.74 -6.45 -3.23
N SER A 97 -3.03 -5.54 -3.88
CA SER A 97 -1.85 -4.89 -3.32
C SER A 97 -1.60 -3.56 -4.00
N PHE A 98 -0.93 -2.65 -3.30
CA PHE A 98 -0.52 -1.39 -3.87
C PHE A 98 0.77 -0.87 -3.26
N THR A 99 1.44 0.04 -3.96
CA THR A 99 2.56 0.82 -3.46
C THR A 99 2.17 2.29 -3.37
N LEU A 100 2.75 3.00 -2.41
CA LEU A 100 2.69 4.45 -2.31
C LEU A 100 4.11 5.00 -2.37
N HIS A 101 4.38 5.86 -3.34
CA HIS A 101 5.69 6.48 -3.50
C HIS A 101 5.74 7.78 -2.68
N ALA A 102 6.10 7.64 -1.40
CA ALA A 102 6.24 8.77 -0.49
C ALA A 102 7.68 9.31 -0.52
N LYS A 103 7.88 10.51 0.05
CA LYS A 103 9.23 11.10 0.21
C LYS A 103 10.19 10.20 1.01
N GLU A 104 9.66 9.44 1.95
CA GLU A 104 10.39 8.48 2.79
C GLU A 104 10.68 7.14 2.09
N GLY A 105 10.37 7.04 0.79
CA GLY A 105 10.49 5.82 0.01
C GLY A 105 9.17 5.13 -0.28
N VAL A 106 9.27 3.98 -0.96
CA VAL A 106 8.13 3.18 -1.40
C VAL A 106 7.55 2.39 -0.23
N LYS A 107 6.26 2.58 0.04
CA LYS A 107 5.53 1.81 1.05
C LYS A 107 4.62 0.81 0.34
N THR A 108 4.77 -0.48 0.63
CA THR A 108 4.00 -1.56 -0.01
C THR A 108 2.92 -2.07 0.93
N PHE A 109 1.72 -2.28 0.40
CA PHE A 109 0.56 -2.78 1.12
C PHE A 109 -0.03 -4.00 0.41
N VAL A 110 -0.43 -5.00 1.19
CA VAL A 110 -1.05 -6.24 0.69
C VAL A 110 -2.36 -6.49 1.42
N LYS A 111 -3.39 -6.87 0.66
CA LYS A 111 -4.68 -7.27 1.20
C LYS A 111 -4.58 -8.67 1.77
N LYS A 112 -5.15 -8.87 2.97
CA LYS A 112 -5.34 -10.18 3.58
C LYS A 112 -6.81 -10.40 3.86
N ASP A 113 -7.28 -11.60 3.60
CA ASP A 113 -8.64 -12.01 3.90
C ASP A 113 -8.82 -12.22 5.42
N GLN A 114 -10.07 -12.13 5.87
CA GLN A 114 -10.45 -12.38 7.27
C GLN A 114 -10.47 -13.88 7.58
N GLY A 115 -9.36 -14.58 7.35
CA GLY A 115 -9.18 -15.98 7.76
C GLY A 115 -8.72 -16.07 9.20
N GLY A 116 -9.56 -15.67 10.17
CA GLY A 116 -9.28 -15.76 11.61
C GLY A 116 -8.43 -14.62 12.22
N SER A 117 -7.93 -13.69 11.41
CA SER A 117 -7.21 -12.47 11.83
C SER A 117 -7.91 -11.19 11.35
N VAL A 118 -7.49 -10.02 11.86
CA VAL A 118 -7.93 -8.71 11.34
C VAL A 118 -7.68 -8.66 9.83
N GLY A 119 -8.71 -8.44 9.03
CA GLY A 119 -8.56 -8.40 7.56
C GLY A 119 -8.09 -7.05 7.02
N GLY A 120 -7.96 -6.99 5.70
CA GLY A 120 -7.74 -5.75 4.96
C GLY A 120 -6.28 -5.49 4.58
N TYR A 121 -5.87 -4.24 4.42
CA TYR A 121 -4.51 -3.94 3.94
C TYR A 121 -3.47 -3.89 5.06
N PHE A 122 -2.33 -4.51 4.80
CA PHE A 122 -1.17 -4.58 5.69
C PHE A 122 0.05 -4.00 5.01
N GLN A 123 0.76 -3.11 5.70
CA GLN A 123 2.05 -2.62 5.24
C GLN A 123 3.09 -3.73 5.36
N VAL A 124 3.84 -3.99 4.30
CA VAL A 124 5.00 -4.89 4.31
C VAL A 124 6.21 -4.13 4.83
N LEU A 125 6.74 -4.55 5.99
CA LEU A 125 7.94 -3.95 6.59
C LEU A 125 9.21 -4.72 6.22
N ASN A 126 9.09 -6.03 6.04
CA ASN A 126 10.19 -6.89 5.61
C ASN A 126 9.65 -8.02 4.72
N GLN A 127 10.40 -8.37 3.69
CA GLN A 127 10.10 -9.45 2.77
C GLN A 127 11.32 -10.38 2.63
N GLY A 128 11.47 -11.30 3.60
CA GLY A 128 12.52 -12.31 3.61
C GLY A 128 11.96 -13.71 3.92
N LYS A 129 12.77 -14.56 4.55
CA LYS A 129 12.33 -15.88 5.06
C LYS A 129 11.14 -15.75 6.01
N ILE A 130 11.14 -14.69 6.80
CA ILE A 130 10.02 -14.21 7.59
C ILE A 130 9.48 -12.94 6.95
N LYS A 131 8.16 -12.79 6.91
CA LYS A 131 7.52 -11.56 6.44
C LYS A 131 6.98 -10.80 7.65
N LEU A 132 7.46 -9.58 7.85
CA LEU A 132 6.96 -8.70 8.89
C LEU A 132 5.93 -7.75 8.29
N LEU A 133 4.72 -7.79 8.83
CA LEU A 133 3.59 -6.99 8.42
C LEU A 133 3.16 -6.05 9.54
N LYS A 134 2.63 -4.89 9.17
CA LYS A 134 2.04 -3.92 10.07
C LYS A 134 0.63 -3.58 9.62
N LYS A 135 -0.34 -3.71 10.53
CA LYS A 135 -1.69 -3.19 10.37
C LYS A 135 -1.79 -1.88 11.15
N THR A 136 -2.08 -0.81 10.45
CA THR A 136 -2.54 0.44 11.08
C THR A 136 -4.03 0.55 10.81
N ARG A 137 -4.82 0.74 11.86
CA ARG A 137 -6.25 1.04 11.77
C ARG A 137 -6.48 2.40 12.40
N LYS A 138 -7.21 3.27 11.69
CA LYS A 138 -7.67 4.55 12.23
C LYS A 138 -9.15 4.48 12.55
N SER A 139 -9.57 5.17 13.59
CA SER A 139 -10.98 5.33 13.97
C SER A 139 -11.28 6.77 14.36
N ILE A 140 -12.52 7.20 14.14
CA ILE A 140 -12.96 8.52 14.57
C ILE A 140 -13.57 8.39 15.95
N LEU A 141 -13.04 9.15 16.90
CA LEU A 141 -13.58 9.29 18.24
C LEU A 141 -14.33 10.62 18.33
N GLU A 142 -15.55 10.57 18.82
CA GLU A 142 -16.34 11.75 19.15
C GLU A 142 -16.15 12.06 20.63
N VAL A 143 -15.57 13.23 20.93
CA VAL A 143 -15.36 13.71 22.29
C VAL A 143 -16.30 14.87 22.53
N LYS A 144 -17.23 14.68 23.45
CA LYS A 144 -18.14 15.73 23.93
C LYS A 144 -17.69 16.18 25.31
N GLY A 145 -17.36 17.47 25.44
CA GLY A 145 -17.06 18.06 26.75
C GLY A 145 -18.29 18.07 27.64
N TYR A 146 -18.11 17.93 28.96
CA TYR A 146 -19.18 18.07 29.94
C TYR A 146 -19.80 19.47 29.80
N ASN A 147 -21.11 19.56 29.52
CA ASN A 147 -21.85 20.79 29.19
C ASN A 147 -21.51 21.51 27.87
N SER A 148 -20.78 20.87 26.93
CA SER A 148 -20.55 21.43 25.59
C SER A 148 -21.62 20.97 24.58
N ALA A 149 -22.14 21.91 23.78
CA ALA A 149 -22.94 21.61 22.59
C ALA A 149 -22.08 21.14 21.40
N ASN A 150 -20.78 21.48 21.41
CA ASN A 150 -19.84 21.10 20.36
C ASN A 150 -19.31 19.68 20.58
N VAL A 151 -19.33 18.89 19.50
CA VAL A 151 -18.74 17.54 19.41
C VAL A 151 -17.44 17.66 18.62
N ASN A 152 -16.32 17.34 19.26
CA ASN A 152 -15.03 17.30 18.59
C ASN A 152 -14.79 15.90 18.04
N LYS A 153 -14.35 15.81 16.77
CA LYS A 153 -13.99 14.54 16.14
C LYS A 153 -12.48 14.42 16.05
N THR A 154 -11.91 13.37 16.62
CA THR A 154 -10.46 13.12 16.61
C THR A 154 -10.17 11.77 16.01
N VAL A 155 -9.13 11.69 15.19
CA VAL A 155 -8.66 10.42 14.64
C VAL A 155 -7.72 9.73 15.64
N ASP A 156 -8.10 8.55 16.09
CA ASP A 156 -7.29 7.65 16.89
C ASP A 156 -6.62 6.58 16.01
N GLU A 157 -5.40 6.17 16.35
CA GLU A 157 -4.59 5.25 15.55
C GLU A 157 -4.12 4.04 16.37
N ASN A 158 -4.51 2.84 15.95
CA ASN A 158 -4.05 1.58 16.51
C ASN A 158 -3.10 0.86 15.54
N LYS A 159 -1.94 0.41 16.05
CA LYS A 159 -0.93 -0.34 15.30
C LYS A 159 -0.81 -1.75 15.86
N ARG A 160 -0.83 -2.74 14.96
CA ARG A 160 -0.55 -4.14 15.27
C ARG A 160 0.48 -4.67 14.29
N TYR A 161 1.30 -5.60 14.73
CA TYR A 161 2.38 -6.17 13.93
C TYR A 161 2.19 -7.67 13.86
N TYR A 162 2.55 -8.25 12.72
CA TYR A 162 2.35 -9.66 12.45
C TYR A 162 3.59 -10.22 11.79
N VAL A 163 4.04 -11.37 12.29
CA VAL A 163 5.06 -12.17 11.62
C VAL A 163 4.35 -13.29 10.88
N VAL A 164 4.64 -13.39 9.59
CA VAL A 164 4.20 -14.49 8.75
C VAL A 164 5.39 -15.41 8.50
N ALA A 165 5.31 -16.61 9.06
CA ALA A 165 6.33 -17.65 8.92
C ALA A 165 5.64 -19.01 8.78
N ASN A 166 6.13 -19.86 7.87
CA ASN A 166 5.59 -21.22 7.66
C ASN A 166 4.06 -21.27 7.44
N GLY A 167 3.51 -20.25 6.76
CA GLY A 167 2.07 -20.15 6.48
C GLY A 167 1.20 -19.78 7.70
N ARG A 168 1.80 -19.41 8.84
CA ARG A 168 1.09 -18.96 10.04
C ARG A 168 1.29 -17.46 10.25
N ASP A 169 0.22 -16.81 10.68
CA ASP A 169 0.21 -15.41 11.09
C ASP A 169 0.20 -15.32 12.61
N ILE A 170 1.22 -14.69 13.19
CA ILE A 170 1.33 -14.50 14.63
C ILE A 170 1.39 -13.00 14.91
N GLU A 171 0.43 -12.49 15.67
CA GLU A 171 0.45 -11.11 16.15
C GLU A 171 1.61 -10.95 17.15
N VAL A 172 2.44 -9.93 16.94
CA VAL A 172 3.57 -9.62 17.80
C VAL A 172 3.54 -8.19 18.30
N LYS A 173 4.09 -7.99 19.49
CA LYS A 173 4.49 -6.66 19.95
C LYS A 173 5.89 -6.36 19.42
N LEU A 174 6.14 -5.14 18.95
CA LEU A 174 7.48 -4.67 18.60
C LEU A 174 8.32 -4.37 19.86
N THR A 175 8.49 -5.38 20.70
CA THR A 175 9.47 -5.37 21.77
C THR A 175 10.46 -6.48 21.48
N LYS A 176 11.76 -6.19 21.67
CA LYS A 176 12.84 -7.15 21.39
C LYS A 176 12.60 -8.49 22.08
N ASN A 177 12.12 -8.46 23.32
CA ASN A 177 11.86 -9.66 24.12
C ASN A 177 10.71 -10.49 23.54
N TYR A 178 9.59 -9.87 23.16
CA TYR A 178 8.43 -10.60 22.63
C TYR A 178 8.74 -11.30 21.30
N PHE A 179 9.53 -10.64 20.44
CA PHE A 179 9.97 -11.24 19.18
C PHE A 179 10.86 -12.46 19.41
N LEU A 180 11.84 -12.36 20.32
CA LEU A 180 12.75 -13.46 20.65
C LEU A 180 12.04 -14.65 21.31
N GLU A 181 11.01 -14.39 22.12
CA GLU A 181 10.16 -15.41 22.73
C GLU A 181 9.27 -16.12 21.71
N SER A 182 8.72 -15.37 20.75
CA SER A 182 7.80 -15.92 19.74
C SER A 182 8.51 -16.65 18.60
N PHE A 183 9.79 -16.34 18.36
CA PHE A 183 10.59 -16.81 17.22
C PHE A 183 12.04 -17.12 17.59
N PRO A 184 12.29 -18.04 18.55
CA PRO A 184 13.64 -18.34 19.03
C PRO A 184 14.59 -18.84 17.92
N GLU A 185 14.07 -19.51 16.90
CA GLU A 185 14.82 -20.06 15.77
C GLU A 185 15.41 -18.98 14.83
N TYR A 186 14.90 -17.75 14.89
CA TYR A 186 15.39 -16.62 14.08
C TYR A 186 16.31 -15.67 14.85
N LYS A 187 16.69 -16.01 16.09
CA LYS A 187 17.52 -15.17 16.97
C LYS A 187 18.87 -14.75 16.37
N SER A 188 19.44 -15.52 15.46
CA SER A 188 20.73 -15.23 14.82
C SER A 188 20.66 -14.22 13.65
N GLN A 189 19.46 -13.82 13.23
CA GLN A 189 19.25 -12.89 12.11
C GLN A 189 18.90 -11.46 12.59
N ILE A 190 19.04 -11.18 13.89
CA ILE A 190 18.62 -9.94 14.57
C ILE A 190 19.78 -9.32 15.32
#